data_AF-A0A7S0FB98-F1
#
_entry.id   AF-A0A7S0FB98-F1
#
_cell.length_a   1.000
_cell.length_b   1.000
_cell.length_c   1.000
_cell.angle_alpha   90.00
_cell.angle_beta   90.00
_cell.angle_gamma   90.00
#
_symmetry.space_group_name_H-M   'P 1'
#
loop_
_entity.id
_entity.type
_entity.pdbx_description
1 polymer ?
#
loop_
_entity_poly.entity_id
_entity_poly.type
_entity_poly.pdbx_seq_one_letter_code
_entity_poly.pdbx_strand_id
1 'polypeptide(L)'
;VPASVLSHLGEEAAGGVVLLVTAFDPASVQGSDELPGSEESGQARQTVEVRAAVSVNLAALLTGRHLHVEGLAQPIRVWLPINGTAGVECAFWDEADKTWSTEALRVAEDGPADGPLVCETQHLSLFAGIVRGFINTIKCSQVTLLNAEAIQEIVKGDWWRSFAAMLLWGYLGVFVLLIATSALLDYQRSAGGSVSDRHFLIPLRQRPSAEG
;
A
#
# COMPACT_ATOMS: atom_id res chain seq x y z
N VAL A 1 -23.26 4.22 8.80
CA VAL A 1 -23.28 5.45 7.97
C VAL A 1 -24.36 6.37 8.52
N PRO A 2 -24.05 7.63 8.86
CA PRO A 2 -25.06 8.55 9.36
C PRO A 2 -26.15 8.82 8.30
N ALA A 3 -27.40 8.98 8.72
CA ALA A 3 -28.53 9.19 7.83
C ALA A 3 -28.39 10.45 6.94
N SER A 4 -27.61 11.43 7.38
CA SER A 4 -27.27 12.66 6.65
C SER A 4 -26.48 12.43 5.36
N VAL A 5 -25.72 11.33 5.26
CA VAL A 5 -24.99 10.96 4.03
C VAL A 5 -25.96 10.48 2.97
N LEU A 6 -26.96 9.70 3.37
CA LEU A 6 -27.96 9.14 2.46
C LEU A 6 -28.90 10.23 1.93
N SER A 7 -29.19 11.27 2.72
CA SER A 7 -30.01 12.41 2.26
C SER A 7 -29.31 13.27 1.20
N HIS A 8 -27.97 13.30 1.16
CA HIS A 8 -27.21 14.03 0.14
C HIS A 8 -27.19 13.35 -1.23
N LEU A 9 -27.54 12.06 -1.31
CA LEU A 9 -27.45 11.24 -2.52
C LEU A 9 -28.79 11.08 -3.25
N GLY A 10 -29.83 11.78 -2.79
CA GLY A 10 -31.25 11.51 -3.03
C GLY A 10 -31.75 11.50 -4.48
N GLU A 11 -30.93 11.84 -5.48
CA GLU A 11 -31.31 11.82 -6.90
C GLU A 11 -30.43 10.87 -7.74
N GLU A 12 -29.13 10.75 -7.45
CA GLU A 12 -28.23 9.83 -8.17
C GLU A 12 -28.37 8.37 -7.71
N ALA A 13 -28.96 8.15 -6.53
CA ALA A 13 -29.06 6.85 -5.87
C ALA A 13 -30.44 6.18 -6.00
N ALA A 14 -31.24 6.51 -7.01
CA ALA A 14 -32.63 6.08 -7.18
C ALA A 14 -32.89 4.54 -7.10
N GLY A 15 -31.85 3.71 -7.13
CA GLY A 15 -31.93 2.25 -7.00
C GLY A 15 -31.29 1.66 -5.75
N GLY A 16 -30.87 2.48 -4.77
CA GLY A 16 -30.14 2.04 -3.59
C GLY A 16 -28.63 2.29 -3.68
N VAL A 17 -27.98 2.35 -2.51
CA VAL A 17 -26.56 2.64 -2.36
C VAL A 17 -25.87 1.49 -1.64
N VAL A 18 -24.70 1.09 -2.13
CA VAL A 18 -23.81 0.15 -1.46
C VAL A 18 -22.64 0.91 -0.85
N LEU A 19 -22.38 0.64 0.43
CA LEU A 19 -21.16 1.09 1.10
C LEU A 19 -20.12 -0.01 1.03
N LEU A 20 -18.99 0.28 0.37
CA LEU A 20 -17.82 -0.57 0.34
C LEU A 20 -16.80 -0.04 1.33
N VAL A 21 -16.49 -0.82 2.36
CA VAL A 21 -15.42 -0.52 3.32
C VAL A 21 -14.37 -1.61 3.20
N THR A 22 -13.16 -1.23 2.81
CA THR A 22 -12.01 -2.14 2.76
C THR A 22 -10.95 -1.66 3.74
N ALA A 23 -10.64 -2.46 4.75
CA ALA A 23 -9.58 -2.17 5.70
C ALA A 23 -8.35 -3.01 5.37
N PHE A 24 -7.18 -2.37 5.38
CA PHE A 24 -5.88 -2.99 5.26
C PHE A 24 -5.20 -3.01 6.62
N ASP A 25 -4.93 -4.20 7.11
CA ASP A 25 -4.21 -4.45 8.36
C ASP A 25 -2.83 -5.04 8.06
N PRO A 26 -1.73 -4.30 8.26
CA PRO A 26 -0.40 -4.86 8.03
C PRO A 26 -0.02 -5.96 9.04
N ALA A 27 -0.68 -6.06 10.19
CA ALA A 27 -0.44 -7.16 11.13
C ALA A 27 -0.91 -8.51 10.57
N SER A 28 -1.84 -8.50 9.61
CA SER A 28 -2.26 -9.70 8.87
C SER A 28 -1.19 -10.20 7.88
N VAL A 29 -0.19 -9.37 7.54
CA VAL A 29 0.90 -9.68 6.60
C VAL A 29 2.14 -10.23 7.33
N GLN A 30 2.20 -10.13 8.67
CA GLN A 30 3.29 -10.70 9.50
C GLN A 30 3.31 -12.23 9.59
N GLY A 31 2.54 -12.92 8.75
CA GLY A 31 2.40 -14.37 8.70
C GLY A 31 3.07 -15.05 7.50
N SER A 32 4.21 -14.58 7.01
CA SER A 32 5.08 -15.37 6.13
C SER A 32 6.48 -14.75 5.97
N ASP A 33 7.47 -15.45 6.52
CA ASP A 33 8.91 -15.40 6.23
C ASP A 33 9.71 -14.14 6.57
N GLU A 34 10.06 -14.00 7.86
CA GLU A 34 11.34 -13.40 8.25
C GLU A 34 12.50 -14.31 7.77
N LEU A 35 13.11 -13.97 6.64
CA LEU A 35 14.47 -14.40 6.32
C LEU A 35 15.47 -13.44 7.00
N PRO A 36 16.45 -13.95 7.77
CA PRO A 36 17.39 -13.08 8.45
C PRO A 36 18.50 -12.66 7.49
N GLY A 37 18.81 -11.36 7.50
CA GLY A 37 20.12 -10.84 7.11
C GLY A 37 20.28 -10.52 5.63
N SER A 38 19.93 -9.29 5.27
CA SER A 38 20.75 -8.53 4.33
C SER A 38 20.84 -7.08 4.81
N GLU A 39 22.01 -6.70 5.29
CA GLU A 39 22.40 -5.31 5.50
C GLU A 39 22.57 -4.68 4.11
N GLU A 40 21.48 -4.13 3.56
CA GLU A 40 21.53 -3.44 2.27
C GLU A 40 21.88 -1.96 2.47
N SER A 41 23.10 -1.63 2.05
CA SER A 41 23.62 -0.28 1.96
C SER A 41 22.99 0.44 0.77
N GLY A 42 22.24 1.51 1.06
CA GLY A 42 22.45 2.77 0.34
C GLY A 42 21.59 3.10 -0.88
N GLN A 43 20.31 2.74 -0.93
CA GLN A 43 19.33 3.57 -1.65
C GLN A 43 17.93 3.38 -1.08
N ALA A 44 17.54 4.27 -0.16
CA ALA A 44 16.23 4.24 0.47
C ALA A 44 15.13 4.39 -0.59
N ARG A 45 14.52 3.28 -0.96
CA ARG A 45 13.21 3.26 -1.60
C ARG A 45 12.30 4.03 -0.65
N GLN A 46 11.93 5.27 -0.99
CA GLN A 46 11.01 6.07 -0.21
C GLN A 46 9.61 5.43 -0.33
N THR A 47 9.40 4.34 0.39
CA THR A 47 8.11 3.71 0.55
C THR A 47 7.38 4.46 1.66
N VAL A 48 6.18 4.98 1.35
CA VAL A 48 5.30 5.51 2.39
C VAL A 48 5.08 4.39 3.40
N GLU A 49 5.56 4.58 4.63
CA GLU A 49 5.26 3.67 5.72
C GLU A 49 3.80 3.91 6.11
N VAL A 50 2.92 3.16 5.45
CA VAL A 50 1.49 3.11 5.75
C VAL A 50 1.28 2.07 6.85
N ARG A 51 0.91 2.54 8.04
CA ARG A 51 0.68 1.65 9.19
C ARG A 51 -0.72 1.07 9.25
N ALA A 52 -1.68 1.70 8.59
CA ALA A 52 -3.01 1.18 8.32
C ALA A 52 -3.63 2.01 7.22
N ALA A 53 -4.49 1.39 6.41
CA ALA A 53 -5.30 2.08 5.44
C ALA A 53 -6.74 1.57 5.45
N VAL A 54 -7.69 2.47 5.25
CA VAL A 54 -9.11 2.15 5.14
C VAL A 54 -9.67 2.92 3.95
N SER A 55 -10.21 2.21 2.97
CA SER A 55 -10.97 2.82 1.87
C SER A 55 -12.44 2.78 2.20
N VAL A 56 -13.11 3.92 2.05
CA VAL A 56 -14.57 4.03 2.17
C VAL A 56 -15.11 4.59 0.87
N ASN A 57 -15.82 3.76 0.12
CA ASN A 57 -16.39 4.12 -1.17
C ASN A 57 -17.89 3.87 -1.18
N LEU A 58 -18.63 4.73 -1.87
CA LEU A 58 -20.05 4.52 -2.16
C LEU A 58 -20.21 4.19 -3.63
N ALA A 59 -21.06 3.22 -3.92
CA ALA A 59 -21.42 2.87 -5.28
C ALA A 59 -22.95 2.81 -5.42
N ALA A 60 -23.46 3.30 -6.54
CA ALA A 60 -24.87 3.16 -6.89
C ALA A 60 -25.15 1.69 -7.25
N LEU A 61 -26.17 1.09 -6.63
CA LEU A 61 -26.45 -0.35 -6.73
C LEU A 61 -26.75 -0.79 -8.18
N LEU A 62 -27.43 0.04 -8.95
CA LEU A 62 -27.87 -0.29 -10.30
C LEU A 62 -26.80 -0.07 -11.37
N THR A 63 -25.92 0.91 -11.18
CA THR A 63 -24.94 1.30 -12.20
C THR A 63 -23.53 0.84 -11.87
N GLY A 64 -23.26 0.47 -10.62
CA GLY A 64 -21.91 0.19 -10.13
C GLY A 64 -20.98 1.40 -10.18
N ARG A 65 -21.48 2.60 -10.47
CA ARG A 65 -20.66 3.82 -10.53
C ARG A 65 -20.32 4.27 -9.12
N HIS A 66 -19.06 4.60 -8.91
CA HIS A 66 -18.60 5.26 -7.69
C HIS A 66 -19.25 6.64 -7.57
N LEU A 67 -19.81 6.90 -6.40
CA LEU A 67 -20.42 8.17 -6.05
C LEU A 67 -19.39 8.98 -5.28
N HIS A 68 -18.98 10.10 -5.84
CA HIS A 68 -18.08 11.04 -5.20
C HIS A 68 -18.87 11.86 -4.18
N VAL A 69 -18.42 11.87 -2.92
CA VAL A 69 -19.12 12.59 -1.84
C VAL A 69 -18.15 13.51 -1.13
N GLU A 70 -18.43 14.81 -1.20
CA GLU A 70 -17.67 15.88 -0.55
C GLU A 70 -18.62 16.82 0.20
N GLY A 71 -18.06 17.60 1.13
CA GLY A 71 -18.78 18.68 1.81
C GLY A 71 -19.86 18.20 2.78
N LEU A 72 -19.67 17.05 3.42
CA LEU A 72 -20.63 16.57 4.41
C LEU A 72 -20.77 17.56 5.58
N ALA A 73 -22.01 17.95 5.90
CA ALA A 73 -22.32 18.83 7.01
C ALA A 73 -21.89 18.29 8.38
N GLN A 74 -21.84 16.96 8.52
CA GLN A 74 -21.30 16.27 9.69
C GLN A 74 -20.08 15.45 9.28
N PRO A 75 -18.91 15.66 9.90
CA PRO A 75 -17.73 14.88 9.59
C PRO A 75 -17.93 13.41 9.98
N ILE A 76 -17.38 12.51 9.16
CA ILE A 76 -17.34 11.08 9.42
C ILE A 76 -16.08 10.78 10.24
N ARG A 77 -16.23 9.92 11.25
CA ARG A 77 -15.12 9.41 12.07
C ARG A 77 -14.64 8.07 11.51
N VAL A 78 -13.40 8.03 11.06
CA VAL A 78 -12.71 6.83 10.58
C VAL A 78 -11.76 6.34 11.68
N TRP A 79 -11.91 5.09 12.07
CA TRP A 79 -11.08 4.46 13.09
C TRP A 79 -9.98 3.64 12.41
N LEU A 80 -8.73 3.99 12.64
CA LEU A 80 -7.57 3.25 12.17
C LEU A 80 -7.05 2.36 13.32
N PRO A 81 -6.78 1.07 13.08
CA PRO A 81 -6.33 0.12 14.10
C PRO A 81 -4.84 0.30 14.45
N ILE A 82 -4.42 1.54 14.65
CA ILE A 82 -3.04 1.91 15.02
C ILE A 82 -3.09 2.86 16.20
N ASN A 83 -2.14 2.71 17.11
CA ASN A 83 -2.05 3.62 18.25
C ASN A 83 -1.66 5.02 17.75
N GLY A 84 -2.40 6.04 18.20
CA GLY A 84 -2.12 7.45 17.91
C GLY A 84 -0.87 7.98 18.62
N THR A 85 0.24 7.25 18.58
CA THR A 85 1.50 7.64 19.23
C THR A 85 2.17 8.80 18.49
N ALA A 86 3.08 9.49 19.19
CA ALA A 86 3.82 10.62 18.65
C ALA A 86 4.54 10.25 17.34
N GLY A 87 4.08 10.84 16.22
CA GLY A 87 4.70 10.64 14.91
C GLY A 87 3.83 9.97 13.86
N VAL A 88 2.53 9.76 14.09
CA VAL A 88 1.57 9.33 13.05
C VAL A 88 0.51 10.42 12.85
N GLU A 89 0.18 10.72 11.59
CA GLU A 89 -0.86 11.67 11.22
C GLU A 89 -1.87 11.03 10.24
N CYS A 90 -3.12 11.51 10.31
CA CYS A 90 -4.17 11.10 9.37
C CYS A 90 -3.89 11.73 8.00
N ALA A 91 -3.92 10.90 6.96
CA ALA A 91 -3.84 11.34 5.57
C ALA A 91 -4.95 10.66 4.74
N PHE A 92 -5.32 11.30 3.64
CA PHE A 92 -6.20 10.75 2.62
C PHE A 92 -5.47 10.76 1.27
N TRP A 93 -5.87 9.86 0.37
CA TRP A 93 -5.39 9.84 -1.00
C TRP A 93 -6.18 10.85 -1.81
N ASP A 94 -5.51 11.87 -2.32
CA ASP A 94 -6.05 12.79 -3.29
C ASP A 94 -5.96 12.14 -4.68
N GLU A 95 -7.10 11.79 -5.26
CA GLU A 95 -7.14 11.16 -6.58
C GLU A 95 -6.81 12.12 -7.73
N ALA A 96 -7.04 13.43 -7.55
CA ALA A 96 -6.75 14.45 -8.55
C ALA A 96 -5.24 14.64 -8.68
N ASP A 97 -4.56 14.80 -7.54
CA ASP A 97 -3.11 14.99 -7.49
C ASP A 97 -2.33 13.67 -7.44
N LYS A 98 -3.00 12.53 -7.21
CA LYS A 98 -2.40 11.21 -7.00
C LYS A 98 -1.35 11.21 -5.89
N THR A 99 -1.65 11.90 -4.79
CA THR A 99 -0.74 12.04 -3.65
C THR A 99 -1.47 11.90 -2.32
N TRP A 100 -0.74 11.55 -1.26
CA TRP A 100 -1.26 11.60 0.10
C TRP A 100 -1.32 13.05 0.59
N SER A 101 -2.49 13.47 1.04
CA SER A 101 -2.74 14.80 1.60
C SER A 101 -3.29 14.69 3.02
N THR A 102 -3.00 15.70 3.85
CA THR A 102 -3.54 15.84 5.21
C THR A 102 -4.59 16.95 5.29
N GLU A 103 -4.89 17.58 4.16
CA GLU A 103 -5.83 18.69 4.09
C GLU A 103 -7.26 18.20 4.42
N ALA A 104 -8.06 19.07 5.05
CA ALA A 104 -9.43 18.75 5.48
C ALA A 104 -9.59 17.53 6.43
N LEU A 105 -8.50 16.99 6.98
CA LEU A 105 -8.53 15.98 8.03
C LEU A 105 -8.30 16.62 9.40
N ARG A 106 -9.08 16.19 10.39
CA ARG A 106 -8.86 16.53 11.80
C ARG A 106 -8.64 15.27 12.59
N VAL A 107 -7.65 15.26 13.48
CA VAL A 107 -7.51 14.18 14.46
C VAL A 107 -8.55 14.43 15.55
N ALA A 108 -9.42 13.46 15.81
CA ALA A 108 -10.41 13.62 16.87
C ALA A 108 -9.71 13.63 18.24
N GLU A 109 -9.91 14.69 19.03
CA GLU A 109 -9.30 14.83 20.35
C GLU A 109 -9.88 13.85 21.40
N ASP A 110 -10.98 13.17 21.08
CA ASP A 110 -11.69 12.23 21.96
C ASP A 110 -11.03 10.83 22.04
N GLY A 111 -9.90 10.60 21.36
CA GLY A 111 -9.18 9.34 21.38
C GLY A 111 -8.43 9.11 22.70
N PRO A 112 -8.39 7.88 23.25
CA PRO A 112 -7.44 7.55 24.30
C PRO A 112 -6.01 7.84 23.82
N ALA A 113 -5.13 8.36 24.68
CA ALA A 113 -3.73 8.66 24.31
C ALA A 113 -2.96 7.42 23.78
N ASP A 114 -3.36 6.23 24.23
CA ASP A 114 -2.87 4.91 23.75
C ASP A 114 -3.93 4.17 22.90
N GLY A 115 -4.90 4.91 22.35
CA GLY A 115 -6.04 4.37 21.63
C GLY A 115 -5.87 4.37 20.11
N PRO A 116 -6.85 3.78 19.39
CA PRO A 116 -6.88 3.79 17.94
C PRO A 116 -6.91 5.22 17.41
N LEU A 117 -6.14 5.50 16.36
CA LEU A 117 -6.12 6.79 15.69
C LEU A 117 -7.48 7.05 15.04
N VAL A 118 -8.15 8.14 15.43
CA VAL A 118 -9.46 8.53 14.91
C VAL A 118 -9.31 9.77 14.04
N CYS A 119 -9.68 9.65 12.77
CA CYS A 119 -9.64 10.73 11.80
C CYS A 119 -11.07 11.22 11.49
N GLU A 120 -11.29 12.52 11.57
CA GLU A 120 -12.51 13.19 11.12
C GLU A 120 -12.32 13.76 9.72
N THR A 121 -13.24 13.41 8.82
CA THR A 121 -13.22 13.81 7.41
C THR A 121 -14.61 14.25 6.93
N GLN A 122 -14.67 15.15 5.94
CA GLN A 122 -15.91 15.59 5.28
C GLN A 122 -16.06 15.06 3.86
N HIS A 123 -15.20 14.13 3.44
CA HIS A 123 -15.24 13.49 2.14
C HIS A 123 -15.02 11.98 2.29
N LEU A 124 -15.35 11.22 1.25
CA LEU A 124 -15.10 9.78 1.18
C LEU A 124 -13.96 9.50 0.21
N SER A 125 -12.91 8.81 0.68
CA SER A 125 -11.73 8.43 -0.11
C SER A 125 -11.03 7.23 0.54
N LEU A 126 -9.78 7.01 0.17
CA LEU A 126 -8.81 6.14 0.83
C LEU A 126 -8.08 6.92 1.94
N PHE A 127 -8.19 6.45 3.17
CA PHE A 127 -7.56 7.04 4.36
C PHE A 127 -6.41 6.17 4.83
N ALA A 128 -5.37 6.77 5.39
CA ALA A 128 -4.24 6.07 5.97
C ALA A 128 -3.66 6.81 7.17
N GLY A 129 -3.05 6.04 8.08
CA GLY A 129 -2.15 6.57 9.09
C GLY A 129 -0.72 6.58 8.56
N ILE A 130 -0.15 7.76 8.36
CA ILE A 130 1.19 7.95 7.78
C ILE A 130 2.14 8.51 8.83
N VAL A 131 3.40 8.11 8.78
CA VAL A 131 4.45 8.66 9.66
C VAL A 131 4.67 10.15 9.34
N ARG A 132 4.55 10.99 10.37
CA ARG A 132 4.66 12.45 10.31
C ARG A 132 6.02 12.86 9.73
N GLY A 133 6.01 13.75 8.74
CA GLY A 133 7.21 14.20 8.02
C GLY A 133 7.54 13.41 6.75
N PHE A 134 6.90 12.25 6.54
CA PHE A 134 7.05 11.51 5.28
C PHE A 134 6.39 12.26 4.11
N ILE A 135 5.21 12.86 4.31
CA ILE A 135 4.53 13.65 3.27
C ILE A 135 5.38 14.86 2.88
N ASN A 136 6.02 15.53 3.85
CA ASN A 136 6.97 16.61 3.56
C ASN A 136 8.20 16.10 2.81
N THR A 137 8.64 14.88 3.09
CA THR A 137 9.75 14.25 2.38
C THR A 137 9.38 13.91 0.94
N ILE A 138 8.16 13.43 0.66
CA ILE A 138 7.67 13.22 -0.71
C ILE A 138 7.48 14.55 -1.44
N LYS A 139 6.88 15.55 -0.79
CA LYS A 139 6.72 16.88 -1.40
C LYS A 139 8.07 17.50 -1.78
N CYS A 140 9.14 17.14 -1.06
CA CYS A 140 10.51 17.53 -1.36
C CYS A 140 11.24 16.58 -2.33
N SER A 141 10.85 15.30 -2.45
CA SER A 141 11.38 14.42 -3.48
C SER A 141 10.65 14.76 -4.78
N GLN A 142 11.31 15.58 -5.60
CA GLN A 142 10.78 16.06 -6.87
C GLN A 142 10.38 14.88 -7.77
N VAL A 143 9.15 14.38 -7.65
CA VAL A 143 8.55 13.40 -8.60
C VAL A 143 8.49 13.99 -10.01
N THR A 144 8.63 15.31 -10.13
CA THR A 144 8.90 16.04 -11.37
C THR A 144 10.18 15.59 -12.09
N LEU A 145 11.14 14.95 -11.42
CA LEU A 145 12.32 14.34 -12.04
C LEU A 145 12.00 13.13 -12.93
N LEU A 146 10.82 12.53 -12.77
CA LEU A 146 10.30 11.48 -13.65
C LEU A 146 9.37 12.04 -14.75
N ASN A 147 9.42 13.35 -15.01
CA ASN A 147 8.75 13.91 -16.18
C ASN A 147 9.39 13.36 -17.46
N ALA A 148 8.59 13.15 -18.51
CA ALA A 148 9.04 12.63 -19.79
C ALA A 148 10.20 13.45 -20.38
N GLU A 149 10.17 14.76 -20.16
CA GLU A 149 11.22 15.71 -20.56
C GLU A 149 12.55 15.44 -19.83
N ALA A 150 12.50 15.14 -18.53
CA ALA A 150 13.69 14.82 -17.73
C ALA A 150 14.28 13.45 -18.10
N ILE A 151 13.43 12.45 -18.38
CA ILE A 151 13.87 11.13 -18.88
C ILE A 151 14.54 11.31 -20.25
N GLN A 152 13.99 12.15 -21.12
CA GLN A 152 14.56 12.40 -22.44
C GLN A 152 15.95 13.05 -22.36
N GLU A 153 16.18 13.94 -21.40
CA GLU A 153 17.51 14.52 -21.15
C GLU A 153 18.49 13.50 -20.56
N ILE A 154 18.03 12.62 -19.65
CA ILE A 154 18.87 11.53 -19.12
C ILE A 154 19.29 10.57 -20.24
N VAL A 155 18.39 10.22 -21.15
CA VAL A 155 18.67 9.31 -22.27
C VAL A 155 19.66 9.90 -23.28
N LYS A 156 19.70 11.23 -23.44
CA LYS A 156 20.68 11.89 -24.32
C LYS A 156 22.11 11.86 -23.77
N GLY A 157 22.28 11.67 -22.47
CA GLY A 157 23.60 11.65 -21.83
C GLY A 157 24.38 10.36 -22.09
N ASP A 158 25.69 10.46 -22.27
CA ASP A 158 26.62 9.31 -22.33
C ASP A 158 26.90 8.67 -20.95
N TRP A 159 25.94 8.74 -20.02
CA TRP A 159 26.11 8.24 -18.64
C TRP A 159 26.41 6.74 -18.61
N TRP A 160 25.92 5.97 -19.59
CA TRP A 160 26.15 4.53 -19.72
C TRP A 160 27.63 4.18 -19.96
N ARG A 161 28.44 5.11 -20.46
CA ARG A 161 29.90 4.95 -20.63
C ARG A 161 30.70 5.33 -19.39
N SER A 162 30.07 5.91 -18.38
CA SER A 162 30.77 6.22 -17.14
C SER A 162 31.27 4.93 -16.47
N PHE A 163 32.40 5.01 -15.77
CA PHE A 163 32.96 3.86 -15.06
C PHE A 163 31.98 3.26 -14.05
N ALA A 164 31.22 4.10 -13.35
CA ALA A 164 30.19 3.67 -12.42
C ALA A 164 29.07 2.88 -13.12
N ALA A 165 28.60 3.34 -14.29
CA ALA A 165 27.60 2.62 -15.06
C ALA A 165 28.13 1.28 -15.57
N MET A 166 29.38 1.20 -16.03
CA MET A 166 29.98 -0.07 -16.45
C MET A 166 30.06 -1.10 -15.31
N LEU A 167 30.40 -0.67 -14.09
CA LEU A 167 30.38 -1.54 -12.91
C LEU A 167 28.95 -2.02 -12.59
N LEU A 168 27.97 -1.13 -12.65
CA LEU A 168 26.56 -1.46 -12.43
C LEU A 168 26.07 -2.49 -13.46
N TRP A 169 26.36 -2.28 -14.75
CA TRP A 169 26.00 -3.21 -15.82
C TRP A 169 26.70 -4.57 -15.67
N GLY A 170 27.97 -4.57 -15.27
CA GLY A 170 28.70 -5.80 -14.96
C GLY A 170 28.06 -6.58 -13.82
N TYR A 171 27.73 -5.90 -12.71
CA TYR A 171 27.01 -6.47 -11.57
C TYR A 171 25.66 -7.05 -12.01
N LEU A 172 24.85 -6.28 -12.73
CA LEU A 172 23.55 -6.72 -13.25
C LEU A 172 23.69 -7.93 -14.18
N GLY A 173 24.72 -7.96 -15.03
CA GLY A 173 25.05 -9.12 -15.86
C GLY A 173 25.34 -10.39 -15.04
N VAL A 174 26.05 -10.27 -13.92
CA VAL A 174 26.31 -11.40 -13.00
C VAL A 174 25.00 -11.92 -12.41
N PHE A 175 24.07 -11.05 -11.97
CA PHE A 175 22.76 -11.50 -11.47
C PHE A 175 21.95 -12.23 -12.53
N VAL A 176 21.91 -11.71 -13.76
CA VAL A 176 21.21 -12.37 -14.86
C VAL A 176 21.80 -13.74 -15.15
N LEU A 177 23.14 -13.88 -15.11
CA LEU A 177 23.79 -15.17 -15.26
C LEU A 177 23.44 -16.12 -14.10
N LEU A 178 23.46 -15.65 -12.85
CA LEU A 178 23.06 -16.46 -11.69
C LEU A 178 21.61 -16.96 -11.82
N ILE A 179 20.67 -16.08 -12.20
CA ILE A 179 19.27 -16.44 -12.44
C ILE A 179 19.14 -17.43 -13.59
N ALA A 180 19.85 -17.22 -14.69
CA ALA A 180 19.83 -18.15 -15.82
C ALA A 180 20.38 -19.52 -15.43
N THR A 181 21.48 -19.56 -14.67
CA THR A 181 22.04 -20.84 -14.19
C THR A 181 21.13 -21.54 -13.18
N SER A 182 20.47 -20.81 -12.28
CA SER A 182 19.52 -21.40 -11.35
C SER A 182 18.31 -21.98 -12.09
N ALA A 183 17.76 -21.25 -13.07
CA ALA A 183 16.68 -21.71 -13.93
C ALA A 183 17.08 -22.94 -14.76
N LEU A 184 18.31 -22.97 -15.30
CA LEU A 184 18.81 -24.12 -16.04
C LEU A 184 18.99 -25.35 -15.14
N LEU A 185 19.52 -25.16 -13.93
CA LEU A 185 19.66 -26.24 -12.95
C LEU A 185 18.29 -26.75 -12.49
N ASP A 186 17.34 -25.86 -12.29
CA ASP A 186 15.97 -26.21 -11.93
C ASP A 186 15.29 -27.00 -13.07
N TYR A 187 15.44 -26.53 -14.31
CA TYR A 187 14.95 -27.25 -15.50
C TYR A 187 15.57 -28.65 -15.63
N GLN A 188 16.89 -28.78 -15.44
CA GLN A 188 17.57 -30.07 -15.48
C GLN A 188 17.11 -31.01 -14.36
N ARG A 189 16.89 -30.49 -13.14
CA ARG A 189 16.37 -31.28 -12.01
C ARG A 189 14.94 -31.74 -12.25
N SER A 190 14.10 -30.89 -12.82
CA SER A 190 12.72 -31.22 -13.19
C SER A 190 12.68 -32.30 -14.26
N ALA A 191 13.53 -32.18 -15.30
CA ALA A 191 13.64 -33.19 -16.36
C ALA A 191 14.14 -34.56 -15.85
N GLY A 192 14.94 -34.59 -14.79
CA GLY A 192 15.41 -35.82 -14.15
C GLY A 192 14.37 -36.55 -13.29
N GLY A 193 13.16 -36.00 -13.10
CA GLY A 193 12.06 -36.65 -12.37
C GLY A 193 12.30 -36.86 -10.86
N SER A 194 13.38 -36.30 -10.31
CA SER A 194 13.77 -36.52 -8.90
C SER A 194 13.07 -35.57 -7.91
N VAL A 195 12.46 -34.49 -8.39
CA VAL A 195 11.77 -33.51 -7.53
C VAL A 195 10.27 -33.70 -7.72
N SER A 196 9.64 -34.42 -6.79
CA SER A 196 8.18 -34.57 -6.72
C SER A 196 7.67 -33.81 -5.51
N ASP A 197 6.54 -33.10 -5.65
CA ASP A 197 5.85 -32.35 -4.59
C ASP A 197 5.62 -33.16 -3.30
N ARG A 198 5.65 -34.49 -3.42
CA ARG A 198 5.61 -35.43 -2.29
C ARG A 198 6.73 -35.23 -1.26
N HIS A 199 7.84 -34.57 -1.62
CA HIS A 199 8.92 -34.24 -0.69
C HIS A 199 8.72 -32.91 0.06
N PHE A 200 7.79 -32.06 -0.39
CA PHE A 200 7.49 -30.78 0.23
C PHE A 200 6.21 -30.80 1.09
N LEU A 201 5.32 -31.78 0.86
CA LEU A 201 4.14 -31.96 1.69
C LEU A 201 4.50 -32.66 3.00
N ILE A 202 4.76 -31.88 4.05
CA ILE A 202 4.75 -32.38 5.42
C ILE A 202 3.28 -32.74 5.72
N PRO A 203 2.94 -34.02 6.00
CA PRO A 203 1.58 -34.36 6.38
C PRO A 203 1.23 -33.58 7.64
N LEU A 204 0.26 -32.67 7.54
CA LEU A 204 -0.29 -31.99 8.70
C LEU A 204 -0.81 -33.08 9.64
N ARG A 205 -0.19 -33.17 10.81
CA ARG A 205 -0.60 -34.07 11.89
C ARG A 205 -2.08 -33.84 12.14
N GLN A 206 -2.92 -34.80 11.74
CA GLN A 206 -4.36 -34.74 11.99
C GLN A 206 -4.54 -34.56 13.49
N ARG A 207 -5.09 -33.41 13.89
CA ARG A 207 -5.42 -33.13 15.28
C ARG A 207 -6.50 -34.15 15.67
N PRO A 208 -6.32 -34.96 16.72
CA PRO A 208 -7.34 -35.92 17.11
C PRO A 208 -8.63 -35.16 17.40
N SER A 209 -9.68 -35.54 16.70
CA SER A 209 -11.05 -35.10 17.00
C SER A 209 -11.29 -35.41 18.47
N ALA A 210 -11.53 -34.37 19.26
CA ALA A 210 -11.97 -34.53 20.64
C ALA A 210 -13.31 -35.29 20.59
N GLU A 211 -13.25 -36.59 20.89
CA GLU A 211 -14.44 -37.36 21.24
C GLU A 211 -14.94 -36.88 22.61
N GLY A 212 -16.26 -36.75 22.69
CA GLY A 212 -17.03 -36.12 23.77
C GLY A 212 -16.89 -36.78 25.13
#